data_AF-X1TG77-F1
#
_entry.id   AF-X1TG77-F1
#
_cell.length_a   1.000
_cell.length_b   1.000
_cell.length_c   1.000
_cell.angle_alpha   90.00
_cell.angle_beta   90.00
_cell.angle_gamma   90.00
#
_symmetry.space_group_name_H-M   'P 1'
#
loop_
_entity.id
_entity.type
_entity.pdbx_description
1 polymer ?
#
loop_
_entity_poly.entity_id
_entity_poly.type
_entity_poly.pdbx_seq_one_letter_code
_entity_poly.pdbx_strand_id
1 'polypeptide(L)'
;EDKKLKKAAILLFGKNPQRFYPAAYLKIGKFLTKTEIQSSDIVEGNLFEQITSALEILRTKYLISIIKFEGIHRREILEYPYEALREAIINALIHRNYLGASSIQIRVYSDRLVIMNEGKLPPEVPVEKLKTEHLSKPRNTLLADVFYKAGFIESWGRGTIKIGQEIAQYSFYSILGLIQC
;
A
#
# COMPACT_ATOMS: atom_id res chain seq x y z
N GLU A 1 27.12 -17.09 -17.17
CA GLU A 1 25.91 -16.75 -16.38
C GLU A 1 24.91 -16.06 -17.29
N ASP A 2 23.73 -16.64 -17.44
CA ASP A 2 22.69 -16.15 -18.35
C ASP A 2 22.15 -14.81 -17.82
N LYS A 3 22.29 -13.73 -18.62
CA LYS A 3 21.91 -12.34 -18.29
C LYS A 3 20.38 -12.15 -18.22
N LYS A 4 19.66 -13.01 -17.51
CA LYS A 4 18.23 -12.84 -17.25
C LYS A 4 18.07 -11.86 -16.09
N LEU A 5 17.47 -10.70 -16.38
CA LEU A 5 17.14 -9.72 -15.35
C LEU A 5 16.22 -10.38 -14.31
N LYS A 6 16.57 -10.22 -13.03
CA LYS A 6 15.71 -10.71 -11.94
C LYS A 6 14.36 -9.98 -12.03
N LYS A 7 13.26 -10.69 -11.76
CA LYS A 7 11.90 -10.14 -11.67
C LYS A 7 11.83 -8.83 -10.87
N ALA A 8 12.53 -8.79 -9.73
CA ALA A 8 12.64 -7.60 -8.89
C ALA A 8 13.21 -6.39 -9.65
N ALA A 9 14.25 -6.58 -10.48
CA ALA A 9 14.84 -5.51 -11.26
C ALA A 9 13.85 -4.93 -12.30
N ILE A 10 13.06 -5.80 -12.95
CA ILE A 10 12.03 -5.36 -13.90
C ILE A 10 10.96 -4.54 -13.16
N LEU A 11 10.45 -5.04 -12.03
CA LEU A 11 9.39 -4.38 -11.27
C LEU A 11 9.85 -3.03 -10.67
N LEU A 12 11.06 -2.98 -10.12
CA LEU A 12 11.59 -1.80 -9.43
C LEU A 12 12.13 -0.72 -10.37
N PHE A 13 12.71 -1.10 -11.51
CA PHE A 13 13.48 -0.18 -12.36
C PHE A 13 13.11 -0.24 -13.84
N GLY A 14 12.21 -1.15 -14.24
CA GLY A 14 11.73 -1.20 -15.62
C GLY A 14 10.88 0.01 -15.95
N LYS A 15 11.07 0.60 -17.14
CA LYS A 15 10.24 1.74 -17.60
C LYS A 15 8.76 1.39 -17.79
N ASN A 16 8.47 0.12 -18.09
CA ASN A 16 7.12 -0.41 -18.25
C ASN A 16 7.13 -1.89 -17.83
N PRO A 17 7.09 -2.19 -16.51
CA PRO A 17 7.07 -3.57 -16.03
C PRO A 17 5.81 -4.33 -16.43
N GLN A 18 4.72 -3.61 -16.77
CA GLN A 18 3.45 -4.21 -17.17
C GLN A 18 3.58 -5.04 -18.46
N ARG A 19 4.58 -4.77 -19.31
CA ARG A 19 4.92 -5.65 -20.46
C ARG A 19 5.24 -7.09 -20.05
N PHE A 20 5.82 -7.29 -18.87
CA PHE A 20 6.20 -8.61 -18.35
C PHE A 20 5.23 -9.11 -17.27
N TYR A 21 4.63 -8.18 -16.52
CA TYR A 21 3.66 -8.47 -15.46
C TYR A 21 2.42 -7.59 -15.67
N PRO A 22 1.48 -7.97 -16.56
CA PRO A 22 0.36 -7.12 -16.96
C PRO A 22 -0.51 -6.62 -15.80
N ALA A 23 -0.62 -7.40 -14.73
CA ALA A 23 -1.37 -7.03 -13.52
C ALA A 23 -0.53 -6.27 -12.47
N ALA A 24 0.71 -5.88 -12.77
CA ALA A 24 1.60 -5.14 -11.86
C ALA A 24 1.30 -3.64 -11.85
N TYR A 25 0.08 -3.27 -11.49
CA TYR A 25 -0.37 -1.88 -11.33
C TYR A 25 -1.27 -1.76 -10.10
N LEU A 26 -1.60 -0.53 -9.69
CA LEU A 26 -2.65 -0.28 -8.68
C LEU A 26 -3.91 0.27 -9.35
N LYS A 27 -5.07 -0.15 -8.86
CA LYS A 27 -6.36 0.45 -9.18
C LYS A 27 -6.90 1.13 -7.93
N ILE A 28 -7.06 2.45 -7.98
CA ILE A 28 -7.71 3.22 -6.92
C ILE A 28 -9.15 3.47 -7.34
N GLY A 29 -10.11 3.36 -6.43
CA GLY A 29 -11.50 3.72 -6.73
C GLY A 29 -12.28 4.18 -5.52
N LYS A 30 -13.22 5.09 -5.75
CA LYS A 30 -14.18 5.59 -4.75
C LYS A 30 -15.48 4.82 -4.90
N PHE A 31 -15.96 4.28 -3.80
CA PHE A 31 -17.11 3.39 -3.77
C PHE A 31 -18.23 4.01 -2.93
N LEU A 32 -19.43 4.10 -3.51
CA LEU A 32 -20.64 4.48 -2.77
C LEU A 32 -21.21 3.27 -2.02
N THR A 33 -21.15 2.11 -2.65
CA THR A 33 -21.53 0.82 -2.08
C THR A 33 -20.51 -0.25 -2.48
N LYS A 34 -20.70 -1.51 -2.06
CA LYS A 34 -19.79 -2.60 -2.45
C LYS A 34 -19.76 -2.86 -3.97
N THR A 35 -20.78 -2.44 -4.70
CA THR A 35 -20.97 -2.70 -6.13
C THR A 35 -20.93 -1.44 -6.99
N GLU A 36 -21.09 -0.26 -6.39
CA GLU A 36 -21.17 1.00 -7.12
C GLU A 36 -19.89 1.83 -6.97
N ILE A 37 -19.24 2.08 -8.10
CA ILE A 37 -17.99 2.83 -8.21
C ILE A 37 -18.31 4.24 -8.71
N GLN A 38 -17.95 5.25 -7.93
CA GLN A 38 -18.11 6.65 -8.30
C GLN A 38 -17.00 7.13 -9.24
N SER A 39 -15.76 6.73 -8.97
CA SER A 39 -14.58 7.10 -9.77
C SER A 39 -13.48 6.08 -9.60
N SER A 40 -12.58 5.99 -10.59
CA SER A 40 -11.40 5.14 -10.50
C SER A 40 -10.21 5.69 -11.28
N ASP A 41 -9.01 5.35 -10.83
CA ASP A 41 -7.74 5.62 -11.51
C ASP A 41 -6.88 4.34 -11.55
N ILE A 42 -6.02 4.25 -12.56
CA ILE A 42 -5.01 3.20 -12.71
C ILE A 42 -3.63 3.85 -12.57
N VAL A 43 -2.79 3.23 -11.75
CA VAL A 43 -1.41 3.66 -11.50
C VAL A 43 -0.46 2.58 -12.01
N GLU A 44 0.18 2.85 -13.14
CA GLU A 44 1.21 2.00 -13.76
C GLU A 44 2.62 2.54 -13.48
N GLY A 45 3.62 2.00 -14.19
CA GLY A 45 5.04 2.34 -13.98
C GLY A 45 5.76 1.34 -13.09
N ASN A 46 6.99 1.64 -12.68
CA ASN A 46 7.73 0.83 -11.72
C ASN A 46 7.18 1.00 -10.30
N LEU A 47 7.60 0.12 -9.37
CA LEU A 47 7.03 0.12 -8.02
C LEU A 47 7.27 1.43 -7.24
N PHE A 48 8.36 2.18 -7.50
CA PHE A 48 8.60 3.47 -6.85
C PHE A 48 7.67 4.57 -7.38
N GLU A 49 7.48 4.61 -8.70
CA GLU A 49 6.52 5.51 -9.37
C GLU A 49 5.11 5.22 -8.87
N GLN A 50 4.75 3.95 -8.75
CA GLN A 50 3.48 3.48 -8.25
C GLN A 50 3.19 3.94 -6.83
N ILE A 51 4.15 3.87 -5.90
CA ILE A 51 4.00 4.37 -4.53
C ILE A 51 3.73 5.88 -4.53
N THR A 52 4.58 6.63 -5.20
CA THR A 52 4.53 8.10 -5.20
C THR A 52 3.22 8.60 -5.83
N SER A 53 2.86 8.04 -6.98
CA SER A 53 1.65 8.42 -7.72
C SER A 53 0.38 8.01 -6.99
N ALA A 54 0.35 6.82 -6.36
CA ALA A 54 -0.80 6.38 -5.60
C ALA A 54 -1.06 7.27 -4.37
N LEU A 55 0.00 7.64 -3.63
CA LEU A 55 -0.12 8.55 -2.49
C LEU A 55 -0.62 9.93 -2.91
N GLU A 56 -0.10 10.46 -4.02
CA GLU A 56 -0.50 11.77 -4.51
C GLU A 56 -1.95 11.78 -5.01
N ILE A 57 -2.36 10.75 -5.76
CA ILE A 57 -3.75 10.60 -6.22
C ILE A 57 -4.70 10.44 -5.03
N LEU A 58 -4.34 9.63 -4.03
CA LEU A 58 -5.14 9.50 -2.82
C LEU A 58 -5.33 10.85 -2.13
N ARG A 59 -4.23 11.58 -1.92
CA ARG A 59 -4.23 12.89 -1.26
C ARG A 59 -5.06 13.94 -1.99
N THR A 60 -4.97 13.98 -3.32
CA THR A 60 -5.54 15.07 -4.13
C THR A 60 -6.95 14.81 -4.62
N LYS A 61 -7.36 13.54 -4.77
CA LYS A 61 -8.62 13.16 -5.43
C LYS A 61 -9.58 12.34 -4.55
N TYR A 62 -9.06 11.53 -3.64
CA TYR A 62 -9.88 10.52 -2.96
C TYR A 62 -10.12 10.79 -1.48
N LEU A 63 -9.10 11.31 -0.79
CA LEU A 63 -9.11 11.52 0.65
C LEU A 63 -9.43 12.97 0.97
N ILE A 64 -10.06 13.16 2.13
CA ILE A 64 -10.43 14.49 2.60
C ILE A 64 -9.30 15.01 3.51
N SER A 65 -8.97 16.28 3.35
CA SER A 65 -8.16 16.98 4.33
C SER A 65 -9.03 17.88 5.19
N ILE A 66 -8.87 17.79 6.51
CA ILE A 66 -9.47 18.70 7.46
C ILE A 66 -8.51 19.84 7.80
N ILE A 67 -9.04 21.04 7.95
CA ILE A 67 -8.26 22.19 8.37
C ILE A 67 -8.23 22.21 9.90
N LYS A 68 -7.03 22.22 10.48
CA LYS A 68 -6.83 22.49 11.91
C LYS A 68 -5.95 23.73 12.08
N PHE A 69 -6.17 24.46 13.18
CA PHE A 69 -5.34 25.58 13.57
C PHE A 69 -4.46 25.16 14.75
N GLU A 70 -3.14 25.29 14.59
CA GLU A 70 -2.15 25.08 15.64
C GLU A 70 -1.51 26.44 15.94
N GLY A 71 -2.01 27.09 17.00
CA GLY A 71 -1.70 28.50 17.26
C GLY A 71 -2.21 29.39 16.12
N ILE A 72 -1.31 30.18 15.52
CA ILE A 72 -1.62 31.04 14.37
C ILE A 72 -1.50 30.33 13.02
N HIS A 73 -1.03 29.07 12.99
CA HIS A 73 -0.75 28.37 11.75
C HIS A 73 -1.93 27.49 11.34
N ARG A 74 -2.44 27.73 10.13
CA ARG A 74 -3.38 26.84 9.45
C ARG A 74 -2.63 25.62 8.94
N ARG A 75 -3.06 24.42 9.34
CA ARG A 75 -2.56 23.13 8.83
C ARG A 75 -3.69 22.34 8.19
N GLU A 76 -3.35 21.71 7.08
CA GLU A 76 -4.21 20.78 6.38
C GLU A 76 -3.80 19.36 6.77
N ILE A 77 -4.72 18.61 7.37
CA ILE A 77 -4.47 17.28 7.92
C ILE A 77 -5.32 16.28 7.13
N LEU A 78 -4.66 15.34 6.47
CA LEU A 78 -5.30 14.28 5.71
C LEU A 78 -6.05 13.31 6.63
N GLU A 79 -7.18 12.75 6.19
CA GLU A 79 -7.99 11.83 7.01
C GLU A 79 -7.23 10.57 7.46
N TYR A 80 -6.26 10.12 6.65
CA TYR A 80 -5.32 9.07 7.02
C TYR A 80 -3.90 9.64 7.09
N PRO A 81 -3.10 9.24 8.08
CA PRO A 81 -1.68 9.60 8.15
C PRO A 81 -0.94 9.18 6.88
N TYR A 82 -0.10 10.08 6.36
CA TYR A 82 0.69 9.81 5.16
C TYR A 82 1.59 8.58 5.33
N GLU A 83 2.21 8.43 6.51
CA GLU A 83 3.08 7.30 6.83
C GLU A 83 2.31 5.97 6.84
N ALA A 84 1.13 5.92 7.44
CA ALA A 84 0.26 4.74 7.44
C ALA A 84 -0.16 4.33 6.02
N LEU A 85 -0.54 5.30 5.16
CA LEU A 85 -0.86 5.02 3.76
C LEU A 85 0.36 4.48 3.01
N ARG A 86 1.52 5.11 3.18
CA ARG A 86 2.78 4.73 2.54
C ARG A 86 3.17 3.31 2.93
N GLU A 87 3.17 3.00 4.22
CA GLU A 87 3.48 1.68 4.77
C GLU A 87 2.49 0.62 4.25
N ALA A 88 1.18 0.92 4.26
CA ALA A 88 0.16 -0.01 3.78
C ALA A 88 0.29 -0.33 2.29
N ILE A 89 0.58 0.67 1.45
CA ILE A 89 0.81 0.49 0.01
C ILE A 89 2.08 -0.33 -0.23
N ILE A 90 3.18 -0.02 0.46
CA ILE A 90 4.43 -0.77 0.30
C ILE A 90 4.24 -2.24 0.74
N ASN A 91 3.54 -2.48 1.83
CA ASN A 91 3.21 -3.83 2.28
C ASN A 91 2.39 -4.58 1.23
N ALA A 92 1.39 -3.94 0.62
CA ALA A 92 0.61 -4.54 -0.46
C ALA A 92 1.49 -4.90 -1.68
N LEU A 93 2.48 -4.08 -2.02
CA LEU A 93 3.42 -4.35 -3.12
C LEU A 93 4.36 -5.51 -2.78
N ILE A 94 5.01 -5.48 -1.61
CA ILE A 94 6.01 -6.47 -1.20
C ILE A 94 5.40 -7.87 -1.02
N HIS A 95 4.18 -7.95 -0.50
CA HIS A 95 3.54 -9.23 -0.21
C HIS A 95 2.74 -9.81 -1.39
N ARG A 96 2.60 -9.08 -2.50
CA ARG A 96 1.80 -9.52 -3.66
C ARG A 96 2.37 -10.74 -4.39
N ASN A 97 1.49 -11.62 -4.84
CA ASN A 97 1.80 -12.59 -5.90
C ASN A 97 1.81 -11.91 -7.28
N TYR A 98 3.00 -11.53 -7.76
CA TYR A 98 3.15 -10.91 -9.08
C TYR A 98 2.97 -11.84 -10.28
N LEU A 99 2.78 -13.15 -10.07
CA LEU A 99 2.34 -14.07 -11.13
C LEU A 99 0.80 -14.13 -11.24
N GLY A 100 0.11 -13.52 -10.29
CA GLY A 100 -1.34 -13.42 -10.25
C GLY A 100 -1.92 -12.47 -11.29
N ALA A 101 -3.18 -12.70 -11.64
CA ALA A 101 -3.92 -11.92 -12.63
C ALA A 101 -4.55 -10.65 -12.05
N SER A 102 -4.61 -10.50 -10.72
CA SER A 102 -5.28 -9.37 -10.07
C SER A 102 -4.30 -8.27 -9.66
N SER A 103 -4.56 -7.04 -10.08
CA SER A 103 -3.85 -5.86 -9.59
C SER A 103 -4.15 -5.56 -8.12
N ILE A 104 -3.33 -4.70 -7.52
CA ILE A 104 -3.63 -4.17 -6.19
C ILE A 104 -4.85 -3.25 -6.31
N GLN A 105 -5.82 -3.39 -5.42
CA GLN A 105 -7.01 -2.55 -5.38
C GLN A 105 -7.00 -1.71 -4.10
N ILE A 106 -7.11 -0.40 -4.25
CA ILE A 106 -7.31 0.54 -3.15
C ILE A 106 -8.74 1.07 -3.29
N ARG A 107 -9.61 0.67 -2.38
CA ARG A 107 -11.03 1.05 -2.38
C ARG A 107 -11.28 2.05 -1.26
N VAL A 108 -11.73 3.22 -1.64
CA VAL A 108 -12.06 4.32 -0.72
C VAL A 108 -13.56 4.37 -0.56
N TYR A 109 -14.03 4.10 0.67
CA TYR A 109 -15.42 4.25 1.08
C TYR A 109 -15.58 5.52 1.93
N SER A 110 -16.81 5.89 2.24
CA SER A 110 -17.08 7.02 3.12
C SER A 110 -16.63 6.81 4.56
N ASP A 111 -16.40 5.58 5.00
CA ASP A 111 -16.09 5.20 6.38
C ASP A 111 -14.75 4.46 6.56
N ARG A 112 -14.14 4.02 5.45
CA ARG A 112 -12.91 3.21 5.49
C ARG A 112 -12.14 3.23 4.17
N LEU A 113 -10.86 2.91 4.27
CA LEU A 113 -9.99 2.61 3.14
C LEU A 113 -9.58 1.13 3.19
N VAL A 114 -9.73 0.44 2.06
CA VAL A 114 -9.42 -1.00 1.93
C VAL A 114 -8.35 -1.18 0.85
N ILE A 115 -7.20 -1.75 1.23
CA ILE A 115 -6.14 -2.15 0.30
C ILE A 115 -6.14 -3.67 0.19
N MET A 116 -6.21 -4.18 -1.04
CA MET A 116 -6.23 -5.61 -1.34
C MET A 116 -5.18 -5.93 -2.39
N ASN A 117 -4.45 -7.02 -2.21
CA ASN A 117 -3.56 -7.58 -3.22
C ASN A 117 -3.81 -9.09 -3.35
N GLU A 118 -3.22 -9.71 -4.37
CA GLU A 118 -3.26 -11.15 -4.53
C GLU A 118 -2.17 -11.80 -3.66
N GLY A 119 -2.38 -11.82 -2.34
CA GLY A 119 -1.50 -12.42 -1.33
C GLY A 119 -2.12 -13.64 -0.64
N LYS A 120 -1.30 -14.47 0.03
CA LYS A 120 -1.77 -15.39 1.10
C LYS A 120 -0.87 -15.32 2.35
N LEU A 121 -1.51 -15.16 3.52
CA LEU A 121 -0.83 -15.01 4.79
C LEU A 121 0.03 -16.25 4.98
N PRO A 122 1.33 -16.09 5.28
CA PRO A 122 2.16 -17.23 5.60
C PRO A 122 1.52 -17.92 6.83
N PRO A 123 1.37 -19.25 6.83
CA PRO A 123 0.74 -19.99 7.94
C PRO A 123 1.32 -19.64 9.32
N GLU A 124 2.58 -19.20 9.36
CA GLU A 124 3.32 -18.81 10.56
C GLU A 124 2.85 -17.46 11.16
N VAL A 125 2.18 -16.62 10.37
CA VAL A 125 1.65 -15.30 10.75
C VAL A 125 0.14 -15.27 10.49
N PRO A 126 -0.66 -15.86 11.39
CA PRO A 126 -2.12 -15.79 11.27
C PRO A 126 -2.61 -14.36 11.59
N VAL A 127 -3.86 -14.07 11.25
CA VAL A 127 -4.46 -12.72 11.31
C VAL A 127 -4.33 -12.10 12.71
N GLU A 128 -4.44 -12.92 13.75
CA GLU A 128 -4.35 -12.48 15.15
C GLU A 128 -2.98 -11.90 15.50
N LYS A 129 -1.91 -12.40 14.85
CA LYS A 129 -0.54 -11.90 15.05
C LYS A 129 -0.27 -10.58 14.34
N LEU A 130 -1.12 -10.14 13.40
CA LEU A 130 -0.90 -8.87 12.70
C LEU A 130 -1.03 -7.66 13.64
N LYS A 131 -1.66 -7.84 14.81
CA LYS A 131 -1.82 -6.82 15.87
C LYS A 131 -0.71 -6.85 16.92
N THR A 132 0.19 -7.82 16.88
CA THR A 132 1.29 -7.98 17.84
C THR A 132 2.63 -8.04 17.12
N GLU A 133 3.73 -8.00 17.88
CA GLU A 133 5.05 -8.17 17.28
C GLU A 133 5.17 -9.56 16.64
N HIS A 134 5.60 -9.58 15.38
CA HIS A 134 5.78 -10.79 14.60
C HIS A 134 6.93 -10.58 13.61
N LEU A 135 7.54 -11.68 13.17
CA LEU A 135 8.57 -11.61 12.13
C LEU A 135 7.94 -11.26 10.79
N SER A 136 8.50 -10.28 10.09
CA SER A 136 8.11 -10.01 8.71
C SER A 136 8.54 -11.18 7.81
N LYS A 137 7.59 -11.72 7.06
CA LYS A 137 7.79 -12.82 6.10
C LYS A 137 7.33 -12.37 4.71
N PRO A 138 8.10 -11.49 4.03
CA PRO A 138 7.72 -10.97 2.73
C PRO A 138 7.79 -12.04 1.66
N ARG A 139 6.75 -12.12 0.81
CA ARG A 139 6.73 -13.02 -0.35
C ARG A 139 7.83 -12.68 -1.36
N ASN A 140 8.07 -11.39 -1.58
CA ASN A 140 9.12 -10.92 -2.49
C ASN A 140 10.31 -10.36 -1.70
N THR A 141 11.17 -11.24 -1.21
CA THR A 141 12.33 -10.89 -0.36
C THR A 141 13.28 -9.89 -0.99
N LEU A 142 13.53 -9.99 -2.30
CA LEU A 142 14.37 -9.02 -3.02
C LEU A 142 13.71 -7.64 -3.14
N LEU A 143 12.39 -7.57 -3.25
CA LEU A 143 11.69 -6.28 -3.23
C LEU A 143 11.81 -5.66 -1.85
N ALA A 144 11.57 -6.44 -0.79
CA ALA A 144 11.71 -5.99 0.59
C ALA A 144 13.15 -5.49 0.89
N ASP A 145 14.18 -6.24 0.47
CA ASP A 145 15.58 -5.82 0.66
C ASP A 145 15.89 -4.48 -0.02
N VAL A 146 15.41 -4.28 -1.25
CA VAL A 146 15.61 -3.00 -1.95
C VAL A 146 14.84 -1.86 -1.28
N PHE A 147 13.58 -2.07 -0.89
CA PHE A 147 12.82 -1.05 -0.16
C PHE A 147 13.45 -0.70 1.19
N TYR A 148 14.01 -1.69 1.90
CA TYR A 148 14.75 -1.47 3.14
C TYR A 148 16.01 -0.63 2.89
N LYS A 149 16.82 -1.01 1.90
CA LYS A 149 18.06 -0.27 1.53
C LYS A 149 17.77 1.14 1.00
N ALA A 150 16.64 1.33 0.36
CA ALA A 150 16.19 2.64 -0.11
C ALA A 150 15.52 3.49 1.00
N GLY A 151 15.42 2.98 2.24
CA GLY A 151 14.87 3.71 3.39
C GLY A 151 13.34 3.78 3.44
N PHE A 152 12.64 2.97 2.64
CA PHE A 152 11.17 2.98 2.58
C PHE A 152 10.51 2.07 3.63
N ILE A 153 11.21 1.07 4.18
CA ILE A 153 10.63 0.17 5.19
C ILE A 153 11.64 -0.15 6.29
N GLU A 154 11.13 -0.66 7.42
CA GLU A 154 11.94 -1.27 8.47
C GLU A 154 11.82 -2.80 8.44
N SER A 155 12.84 -3.53 8.91
CA SER A 155 12.89 -5.00 8.87
C SER A 155 12.28 -5.70 10.09
N TRP A 156 11.84 -4.96 11.11
CA TRP A 156 11.46 -5.50 12.42
C TRP A 156 10.02 -6.01 12.54
N GLY A 157 9.25 -6.08 11.44
CA GLY A 157 7.87 -6.62 11.46
C GLY A 157 6.87 -5.78 12.27
N ARG A 158 7.13 -4.48 12.41
CA ARG A 158 6.28 -3.52 13.14
C ARG A 158 5.36 -2.69 12.24
N GLY A 159 5.41 -2.89 10.93
CA GLY A 159 4.68 -2.10 9.94
C GLY A 159 3.17 -2.06 10.18
N THR A 160 2.56 -3.23 10.40
CA THR A 160 1.10 -3.32 10.68
C THR A 160 0.72 -2.68 12.02
N ILE A 161 1.60 -2.74 13.02
CA ILE A 161 1.41 -2.11 14.32
C ILE A 161 1.47 -0.58 14.17
N LYS A 162 2.45 -0.07 13.42
CA LYS A 162 2.61 1.36 13.13
C LYS A 162 1.37 1.94 12.45
N ILE A 163 0.86 1.26 11.42
CA ILE A 163 -0.40 1.65 10.76
C ILE A 163 -1.53 1.79 11.80
N GLY A 164 -1.70 0.79 12.68
CA GLY A 164 -2.74 0.83 13.71
C GLY A 164 -2.55 1.97 14.72
N GLN A 165 -1.32 2.20 15.18
CA GLN A 165 -0.98 3.27 16.11
C GLN A 165 -1.21 4.66 15.52
N GLU A 166 -0.79 4.88 14.28
CA GLU A 166 -0.95 6.16 13.59
C GLU A 166 -2.43 6.47 13.33
N ILE A 167 -3.22 5.50 12.89
CA ILE A 167 -4.67 5.71 12.67
C ILE A 167 -5.38 6.03 13.99
N ALA A 168 -5.02 5.35 15.09
CA ALA A 168 -5.63 5.58 16.40
C ALA A 168 -5.40 7.01 16.91
N GLN A 169 -4.30 7.66 16.51
CA GLN A 169 -4.00 9.05 16.90
C GLN A 169 -4.79 10.10 16.10
N TYR A 170 -5.34 9.74 14.93
CA TYR A 170 -6.00 10.69 14.01
C TYR A 170 -7.54 10.60 14.02
N SER A 171 -8.09 9.51 14.56
CA SER A 171 -9.49 9.18 14.90
C SER A 171 -10.60 9.87 14.09
N PHE A 172 -11.14 9.11 13.11
CA PHE A 172 -12.57 8.88 12.79
C PHE A 172 -12.73 7.71 11.78
N TYR A 173 -11.65 7.26 11.16
CA TYR A 173 -11.66 6.27 10.08
C TYR A 173 -10.79 5.04 10.37
N SER A 174 -11.13 3.90 9.74
CA SER A 174 -10.31 2.68 9.81
C SER A 174 -9.68 2.39 8.45
N ILE A 175 -8.37 2.12 8.42
CA ILE A 175 -7.78 1.39 7.29
C ILE A 175 -8.03 -0.09 7.58
N LEU A 176 -9.17 -0.60 7.09
CA LEU A 176 -9.39 -2.03 7.00
C LEU A 176 -8.60 -2.55 5.79
N GLY A 177 -7.29 -2.59 5.96
CA GLY A 177 -6.48 -3.53 5.22
C GLY A 177 -6.91 -4.91 5.67
N LEU A 178 -7.79 -5.57 4.90
CA LEU A 178 -7.63 -7.00 4.73
C LEU A 178 -6.28 -7.16 4.06
N ILE A 179 -5.21 -7.06 4.86
CA ILE A 179 -3.90 -7.60 4.55
C ILE A 179 -4.16 -9.10 4.54
N GLN A 180 -4.79 -9.58 3.47
CA GLN A 180 -4.37 -10.83 2.89
C GLN A 180 -2.96 -10.54 2.40
N CYS A 181 -1.97 -10.59 3.33
CA CYS A 181 -0.63 -11.05 2.95
C CYS A 181 -0.80 -12.27 2.07
#